data_AF-A0A3R6KLL6-F1
#
_entry.id   AF-A0A3R6KLL6-F1
#
_cell.length_a   1.000
_cell.length_b   1.000
_cell.length_c   1.000
_cell.angle_alpha   90.00
_cell.angle_beta   90.00
_cell.angle_gamma   90.00
#
_symmetry.space_group_name_H-M   'P 1'
#
loop_
_entity.id
_entity.type
_entity.pdbx_description
1 polymer ?
#
loop_
_entity_poly.entity_id
_entity_poly.type
_entity_poly.pdbx_seq_one_letter_code
_entity_poly.pdbx_strand_id
1 'polypeptide(L)' 'MVHTARHTFATTLLTLGADIYTTSKLLGHKNLRTTQIYAEVVSKKKAEAVNLMDSVF' A
#
# COMPACT_ATOMS: atom_id res chain seq x y z
N MET A 1 0.49 -18.56 -6.32
CA MET A 1 0.72 -18.51 -4.86
C MET A 1 1.68 -17.39 -4.44
N VAL A 2 2.85 -17.22 -5.08
CA VAL A 2 3.84 -16.16 -4.74
C VAL A 2 3.34 -14.72 -5.00
N HIS A 3 2.48 -14.52 -6.01
CA HIS A 3 1.92 -13.18 -6.30
C HIS A 3 1.09 -12.64 -5.14
N THR A 4 0.13 -13.42 -4.61
CA THR A 4 -0.74 -13.00 -3.50
C THR A 4 0.07 -12.61 -2.26
N ALA A 5 1.10 -13.40 -1.90
CA ALA A 5 1.98 -13.08 -0.78
C ALA A 5 2.72 -11.76 -0.98
N ARG A 6 3.21 -11.46 -2.20
CA ARG A 6 3.82 -10.16 -2.53
C ARG A 6 2.81 -9.01 -2.44
N HIS A 7 1.58 -9.21 -2.91
CA HIS A 7 0.53 -8.19 -2.81
C HIS A 7 0.18 -7.90 -1.35
N THR A 8 0.01 -8.94 -0.52
CA THR A 8 -0.23 -8.80 0.91
C THR A 8 0.93 -8.09 1.61
N PHE A 9 2.17 -8.52 1.36
CA PHE A 9 3.35 -7.91 1.97
C PHE A 9 3.50 -6.42 1.62
N ALA A 10 3.33 -6.05 0.34
CA ALA A 10 3.40 -4.66 -0.10
C ALA A 10 2.31 -3.80 0.54
N THR A 11 1.07 -4.31 0.58
CA THR A 11 -0.08 -3.59 1.13
C THR A 11 0.06 -3.41 2.65
N THR A 12 0.51 -4.45 3.37
CA THR A 12 0.73 -4.39 4.82
C THR A 12 1.81 -3.36 5.18
N LEU A 13 2.97 -3.37 4.50
CA LEU A 13 4.03 -2.41 4.76
C LEU A 13 3.56 -0.97 4.57
N LEU A 14 2.89 -0.68 3.45
CA LEU A 14 2.37 0.66 3.17
C LEU A 14 1.26 1.08 4.14
N THR A 15 0.43 0.13 4.58
CA THR A 15 -0.62 0.39 5.58
C THR A 15 -0.02 0.73 6.95
N LEU A 16 1.07 0.06 7.33
CA LEU A 16 1.82 0.34 8.55
C LEU A 16 2.65 1.63 8.50
N GLY A 17 2.63 2.35 7.36
CA GLY A 17 3.33 3.62 7.20
C GLY A 17 4.76 3.49 6.67
N ALA A 18 5.17 2.33 6.16
CA ALA A 18 6.46 2.19 5.49
C ALA A 18 6.47 3.00 4.17
N ASP A 19 7.62 3.59 3.86
CA ASP A 19 7.80 4.32 2.61
C ASP A 19 7.74 3.41 1.37
N ILE A 20 7.29 3.97 0.24
CA ILE A 20 7.18 3.25 -1.03
C ILE A 20 8.55 2.76 -1.53
N TYR A 21 9.63 3.52 -1.30
CA TYR A 21 10.98 3.16 -1.69
C TYR A 21 11.48 1.95 -0.89
N THR A 22 11.28 1.97 0.44
CA THR A 22 11.61 0.86 1.34
C THR A 22 10.83 -0.40 0.94
N THR A 23 9.52 -0.26 0.73
CA THR A 23 8.66 -1.37 0.29
C THR A 23 9.12 -1.94 -1.06
N SER A 24 9.49 -1.07 -2.01
CA SER A 24 10.01 -1.47 -3.32
C SER A 24 11.33 -2.25 -3.23
N LYS A 25 12.25 -1.81 -2.37
CA LYS A 25 13.53 -2.47 -2.12
C LYS A 25 13.35 -3.84 -1.48
N LEU A 26 12.46 -3.97 -0.50
CA LEU A 26 12.15 -5.24 0.17
C LEU A 26 11.51 -6.27 -0.79
N LEU A 27 10.77 -5.80 -1.80
CA LEU A 27 10.19 -6.63 -2.85
C LEU A 27 11.17 -6.95 -3.99
N GLY A 28 12.36 -6.34 -4.00
CA GLY A 28 13.35 -6.52 -5.07
C GLY A 28 12.95 -5.88 -6.40
N HIS A 29 12.05 -4.88 -6.39
CA HIS A 29 11.63 -4.20 -7.60
C HIS A 29 12.72 -3.23 -8.07
N LYS A 30 13.17 -3.37 -9.33
CA LYS A 30 14.04 -2.39 -9.99
C LYS A 30 13.30 -1.10 -10.39
N ASN A 31 12.00 -1.20 -10.63
CA ASN A 31 11.15 -0.09 -11.05
C ASN A 31 10.07 0.20 -10.00
N LEU A 32 9.94 1.46 -9.61
CA LEU A 32 8.91 1.91 -8.66
C LEU A 32 7.49 1.81 -9.22
N ARG A 33 7.34 1.81 -10.56
CA ARG A 33 6.04 1.78 -11.25
C ARG A 33 5.13 0.63 -10.79
N THR A 34 5.68 -0.55 -10.54
CA THR A 34 4.92 -1.69 -10.02
C THR A 34 4.55 -1.55 -8.55
N THR A 35 5.33 -0.77 -7.79
CA THR A 35 5.10 -0.52 -6.36
C THR A 35 4.08 0.59 -6.15
N GLN A 36 4.01 1.57 -7.07
CA GLN A 36 3.06 2.68 -7.06
C GLN A 36 1.59 2.22 -7.08
N ILE A 37 1.31 1.09 -7.74
CA ILE A 37 -0.04 0.50 -7.75
C ILE A 37 -0.52 0.20 -6.32
N TYR A 38 0.37 -0.28 -5.44
CA TYR A 38 0.02 -0.55 -4.05
C TYR A 38 -0.18 0.72 -3.22
N ALA A 39 0.59 1.78 -3.51
CA ALA A 39 0.46 3.05 -2.83
C ALA A 39 -0.90 3.71 -3.14
N GLU A 40 -1.36 3.65 -4.39
CA GLU A 40 -2.68 4.19 -4.77
C GLU A 40 -3.83 3.47 -4.02
N VAL A 41 -3.75 2.14 -3.90
CA VAL A 41 -4.75 1.34 -3.17
C VAL A 41 -4.80 1.72 -1.70
N VAL A 42 -3.64 1.92 -1.05
CA VAL A 42 -3.59 2.33 0.36
C VAL A 42 -4.09 3.77 0.54
N SER A 43 -3.77 4.68 -0.37
CA SER A 43 -4.28 6.05 -0.34
C SER A 43 -5.81 6.12 -0.47
N LYS A 44 -6.41 5.31 -1.36
CA LYS A 44 -7.87 5.19 -1.47
C LYS A 44 -8.50 4.71 -0.16
N LYS A 45 -7.94 3.67 0.46
CA LYS A 45 -8.41 3.16 1.77
C LYS A 45 -8.30 4.19 2.89
N LYS A 46 -7.23 5.01 2.91
CA LYS A 46 -7.09 6.10 3.88
C LYS A 46 -8.19 7.16 3.69
N ALA A 47 -8.47 7.54 2.45
CA ALA A 47 -9.55 8.50 2.15
C ALA A 47 -10.93 7.95 2.54
N GLU A 48 -11.21 6.68 2.24
CA GLU A 48 -12.44 6.01 2.68
C GLU A 48 -12.57 5.99 4.20
N ALA A 49 -11.49 5.69 4.93
CA ALA A 49 -11.49 5.69 6.39
C ALA A 49 -11.79 7.08 6.99
N VAL A 50 -11.27 8.15 6.39
CA VAL A 50 -11.57 9.53 6.78
C VAL A 50 -13.05 9.86 6.49
N ASN A 51 -13.56 9.50 5.31
CA ASN A 51 -14.97 9.74 4.97
C ASN A 51 -15.95 8.97 5.89
N LEU A 52 -15.57 7.77 6.33
CA LEU A 52 -16.33 7.02 7.35
C LEU A 52 -16.36 7.76 8.69
N MET A 53 -15.24 8.36 9.10
CA MET A 53 -15.19 9.18 10.31
C MET A 53 -16.14 10.38 10.19
N ASP A 54 -16.12 11.09 9.06
CA ASP A 54 -17.00 12.24 8.80
C ASP A 54 -18.50 11.88 8.81
N SER A 55 -18.86 10.63 8.55
CA SER A 55 -20.26 10.17 8.62
C SER A 55 -20.75 9.80 10.02
N VAL A 56 -19.83 9.64 10.98
CA VAL A 56 -20.12 9.21 12.36
C VAL A 56 -20.24 10.41 13.32
N PHE A 57 -19.69 11.57 12.94
CA PHE A 57 -19.80 12.83 13.68
C PHE A 57 -20.82 13.76 13.05
#